data_AF-A0A962XCC2-F1
#
_entry.id   AF-A0A962XCC2-F1
#
_cell.length_a   1.000
_cell.length_b   1.000
_cell.length_c   1.000
_cell.angle_alpha   90.00
_cell.angle_beta   90.00
_cell.angle_gamma   90.00
#
_symmetry.space_group_name_H-M   'P 1'
#
loop_
_entity.id
_entity.type
_entity.pdbx_description
1 polymer ?
#
loop_
_entity_poly.entity_id
_entity_poly.type
_entity_poly.pdbx_seq_one_letter_code
_entity_poly.pdbx_strand_id
1 'polypeptide(L)'
;MAKFSLKSNPTPIVEPDIDPEALEAFAAGARDRGATEAEAPPWDRFDPSEKPRYNVAIRLNDYQLAMLRYLAEARDTSQHKLLQRHLMPILKQLALEQFAADQNKSN
;
A
#
# COMPACT_ATOMS: atom_id res chain seq x y z
N MET A 1 -61.07 2.71 21.59
CA MET A 1 -59.78 3.39 21.31
C MET A 1 -58.95 3.39 22.59
N ALA A 2 -57.91 2.54 22.66
CA ALA A 2 -57.09 2.40 23.85
C ALA A 2 -55.99 3.48 23.88
N LYS A 3 -55.94 4.29 24.94
CA LYS A 3 -54.89 5.27 25.18
C LYS A 3 -53.66 4.55 25.74
N PHE A 4 -52.64 4.34 24.93
CA PHE A 4 -51.32 3.91 25.39
C PHE A 4 -50.60 5.11 26.02
N SER A 5 -50.37 5.05 27.34
CA SER A 5 -49.55 6.02 28.06
C SER A 5 -48.23 5.33 28.41
N LEU A 6 -47.13 5.75 27.78
CA LEU A 6 -45.78 5.37 28.21
C LEU A 6 -45.45 6.16 29.49
N LYS A 7 -45.23 5.44 30.58
CA LYS A 7 -44.62 6.00 31.79
C LYS A 7 -43.14 6.24 31.48
N SER A 8 -42.68 7.49 31.61
CA SER A 8 -41.27 7.83 31.50
C SER A 8 -40.49 7.16 32.62
N ASN A 9 -39.55 6.29 32.25
CA ASN A 9 -38.60 5.70 33.18
C ASN A 9 -37.60 6.80 33.60
N PRO A 10 -37.33 7.01 34.91
CA PRO A 10 -36.28 7.94 35.30
C PRO A 10 -34.94 7.31 34.91
N THR A 11 -34.29 7.86 33.89
CA THR A 11 -32.87 7.58 33.63
C THR A 11 -32.07 8.13 34.81
N PRO A 12 -31.33 7.29 35.55
CA PRO A 12 -30.33 7.81 36.47
C PRO A 12 -29.24 8.46 35.61
N ILE A 13 -29.12 9.78 35.72
CA ILE A 13 -28.00 10.55 35.20
C ILE A 13 -26.82 10.21 36.13
N VAL A 14 -26.20 9.06 35.89
CA VAL A 14 -24.88 8.76 36.44
C VAL A 14 -23.92 9.35 35.41
N GLU A 15 -23.41 10.55 35.69
CA GLU A 15 -22.21 11.02 35.00
C GLU A 15 -21.13 9.96 35.27
N PRO A 16 -20.64 9.25 34.25
CA PRO A 16 -19.56 8.30 34.47
C PRO A 16 -18.35 9.12 34.94
N ASP A 17 -17.79 8.73 36.08
CA ASP A 17 -16.49 9.23 36.52
C ASP A 17 -15.44 8.69 35.54
N ILE A 18 -15.15 9.48 34.51
CA ILE A 18 -14.22 9.10 33.45
C ILE A 18 -12.83 9.33 34.00
N ASP A 19 -12.20 8.25 34.43
CA ASP A 19 -10.78 8.24 34.80
C ASP A 19 -9.94 8.67 33.57
N PRO A 20 -9.23 9.82 33.64
CA PRO A 20 -8.44 10.33 32.53
C PRO A 20 -7.29 9.37 32.16
N GLU A 21 -6.78 8.59 33.11
CA GLU A 21 -5.71 7.62 32.89
C GLU A 21 -6.22 6.41 32.10
N ALA A 22 -7.45 5.96 32.37
CA ALA A 22 -8.11 4.92 31.58
C ALA A 22 -8.44 5.40 30.16
N LEU A 23 -8.75 6.68 29.98
CA LEU A 23 -9.00 7.28 28.67
C LEU A 23 -7.72 7.42 27.85
N GLU A 24 -6.60 7.79 28.48
CA GLU A 24 -5.28 7.81 27.84
C GLU A 24 -4.80 6.40 27.48
N ALA A 25 -4.99 5.41 28.34
CA ALA A 25 -4.66 4.01 28.05
C ALA A 25 -5.52 3.45 26.89
N PHE A 26 -6.79 3.82 26.82
CA PHE A 26 -7.67 3.47 25.70
C PHE A 26 -7.27 4.18 24.40
N ALA A 27 -6.94 5.47 24.46
CA ALA A 27 -6.45 6.23 23.32
C ALA A 27 -5.07 5.74 22.82
N ALA A 28 -4.19 5.33 23.73
CA ALA A 28 -2.92 4.69 23.40
C ALA A 28 -3.15 3.35 22.71
N GLY A 29 -4.08 2.52 23.20
CA GLY A 29 -4.47 1.27 22.55
C GLY A 29 -5.15 1.44 21.18
N ALA A 30 -5.83 2.57 20.95
CA ALA A 30 -6.42 2.91 19.65
C ALA A 30 -5.39 3.43 18.64
N ARG A 31 -4.38 4.19 19.10
CA ARG A 31 -3.25 4.63 18.26
C ARG A 31 -2.39 3.47 17.78
N ASP A 32 -2.26 2.43 18.59
CA ASP A 32 -1.49 1.23 18.24
C ASP A 32 -2.18 0.38 17.15
N ARG A 33 -3.52 0.43 17.06
CA ARG A 33 -4.27 -0.25 15.99
C ARG A 33 -4.25 0.49 14.66
N GLY A 34 -4.13 1.81 14.67
CA GLY A 34 -4.06 2.63 13.44
C GLY A 34 -2.72 2.57 12.73
N ALA A 35 -1.63 2.19 13.41
CA ALA A 35 -0.30 2.08 12.81
C ALA A 35 -0.06 0.72 12.11
N THR A 36 -0.85 -0.31 12.42
CA THR A 36 -0.68 -1.67 11.88
C THR A 36 -1.54 -2.00 10.66
N GLU A 37 -2.47 -1.13 10.26
CA GLU A 37 -3.20 -1.24 8.98
C GLU A 37 -2.71 -0.19 7.98
N ALA A 38 -1.40 0.01 7.89
CA ALA A 38 -0.86 0.45 6.61
C ALA A 38 -1.15 -0.67 5.61
N GLU A 39 -2.17 -0.47 4.78
CA GLU A 39 -2.59 -1.45 3.77
C GLU A 39 -1.34 -1.92 3.03
N ALA A 40 -1.08 -3.23 3.02
CA ALA A 40 0.07 -3.76 2.32
C ALA A 40 -0.12 -3.51 0.82
N PRO A 41 0.95 -3.28 0.04
CA PRO A 41 0.84 -3.15 -1.40
C PRO A 41 0.12 -4.37 -2.00
N PRO A 42 -0.75 -4.20 -3.01
CA PRO A 42 -1.59 -5.28 -3.54
C PRO A 42 -0.79 -6.43 -4.18
N TRP A 43 0.50 -6.22 -4.45
CA TRP A 43 1.43 -7.21 -4.97
C TRP A 43 2.25 -7.95 -3.90
N ASP A 44 2.13 -7.61 -2.61
CA ASP A 44 2.92 -8.22 -1.53
C ASP A 44 2.61 -9.73 -1.36
N ARG A 45 1.43 -10.15 -1.79
CA ARG A 45 1.00 -11.56 -1.79
C ARG A 45 1.70 -12.46 -2.80
N PHE A 46 2.48 -11.91 -3.74
CA PHE A 46 3.15 -12.69 -4.79
C PHE A 46 4.62 -12.97 -4.40
N ASP A 47 5.11 -14.16 -4.75
CA ASP A 47 6.51 -14.55 -4.51
C ASP A 47 7.45 -13.89 -5.54
N PRO A 48 8.41 -13.04 -5.12
CA PRO A 48 9.36 -12.40 -6.02
C PRO A 48 10.32 -13.37 -6.73
N SER A 49 10.50 -14.58 -6.19
CA SER A 49 11.39 -15.61 -6.74
C SER A 49 10.70 -16.54 -7.74
N GLU A 50 9.40 -16.33 -7.96
CA GLU A 50 8.62 -17.13 -8.90
C GLU A 50 9.16 -17.02 -10.33
N LYS A 51 9.09 -18.13 -11.08
CA LYS A 51 9.55 -18.16 -12.47
C LYS A 51 8.70 -17.21 -13.34
N PRO A 52 9.32 -16.39 -14.22
CA PRO A 52 8.57 -15.52 -15.12
C PRO A 52 7.62 -16.31 -16.03
N ARG A 53 6.33 -15.94 -16.03
CA ARG A 53 5.28 -16.58 -16.86
C ARG A 53 4.78 -15.71 -18.02
N TYR A 54 5.07 -14.42 -17.99
CA TYR A 54 4.51 -13.43 -18.93
C TYR A 54 5.62 -12.73 -19.72
N ASN A 55 5.30 -12.37 -20.96
CA ASN A 55 6.18 -11.60 -21.84
C ASN A 55 5.65 -10.19 -22.03
N VAL A 56 6.57 -9.21 -22.08
CA VAL A 56 6.26 -7.81 -22.39
C VAL A 56 7.03 -7.41 -23.65
N ALA A 57 6.33 -6.85 -24.62
CA ALA A 57 6.92 -6.30 -25.84
C ALA A 57 7.04 -4.78 -25.73
N ILE A 58 8.24 -4.25 -25.97
CA ILE A 58 8.53 -2.81 -25.95
C ILE A 58 8.88 -2.38 -27.37
N ARG A 59 8.20 -1.33 -27.88
CA ARG A 59 8.54 -0.72 -29.17
C ARG A 59 9.63 0.31 -28.96
N LEU A 60 10.69 0.21 -29.75
CA LEU A 60 11.83 1.13 -29.72
C LEU A 60 12.00 1.78 -31.09
N ASN A 61 12.43 3.03 -31.12
CA ASN A 61 12.94 3.66 -32.35
C ASN A 61 14.42 3.31 -32.56
N ASP A 62 14.97 3.70 -33.71
CA ASP A 62 16.36 3.38 -34.08
C ASP A 62 17.38 3.93 -33.08
N TYR A 63 17.15 5.14 -32.56
CA TYR A 63 18.00 5.77 -31.56
C TYR A 63 18.07 4.93 -30.27
N GLN A 64 16.92 4.50 -29.75
CA GLN A 64 16.84 3.68 -28.55
C GLN A 64 17.43 2.28 -28.75
N LEU A 65 17.20 1.67 -29.91
CA LEU A 65 17.76 0.37 -30.23
C LEU A 65 19.29 0.43 -30.34
N ALA A 66 19.84 1.49 -30.94
CA ALA A 66 21.28 1.71 -31.03
C ALA A 66 21.91 1.85 -29.65
N MET A 67 21.32 2.65 -28.76
CA MET A 67 21.80 2.77 -27.36
C MET A 67 21.78 1.42 -26.62
N LEU A 68 20.70 0.65 -26.78
CA LEU A 68 20.55 -0.65 -26.13
C LEU A 68 21.62 -1.64 -26.59
N ARG A 69 21.89 -1.70 -27.90
CA ARG A 69 22.94 -2.55 -28.49
C ARG A 69 24.32 -2.17 -27.96
N TYR A 70 24.65 -0.88 -28.00
CA TYR A 70 25.93 -0.39 -27.49
C TYR A 70 26.16 -0.78 -26.03
N LEU A 71 25.16 -0.60 -25.17
CA LEU A 71 25.27 -0.96 -23.75
C LEU A 71 25.36 -2.46 -23.50
N ALA A 72 24.67 -3.26 -24.31
CA ALA A 72 24.72 -4.72 -24.22
C ALA A 72 26.11 -5.26 -24.59
N GLU A 73 26.69 -4.74 -25.68
CA GLU A 73 28.05 -5.08 -26.13
C GLU A 73 29.10 -4.64 -25.10
N ALA A 74 29.04 -3.39 -24.62
CA ALA A 74 30.00 -2.86 -23.66
C ALA A 74 30.04 -3.61 -22.32
N ARG A 75 28.97 -4.35 -21.98
CA ARG A 75 28.82 -5.09 -20.72
C ARG A 75 28.84 -6.60 -20.90
N ASP A 76 29.10 -7.08 -22.11
CA ASP A 76 29.07 -8.51 -22.46
C ASP A 76 27.82 -9.25 -21.94
N THR A 77 26.64 -8.69 -22.24
CA THR A 77 25.36 -9.23 -21.78
C THR A 77 24.31 -9.14 -22.88
N SER A 78 23.28 -10.00 -22.82
CA SER A 78 22.14 -9.87 -23.73
C SER A 78 21.31 -8.62 -23.43
N GLN A 79 20.68 -8.06 -24.46
CA GLN A 79 19.76 -6.92 -24.34
C GLN A 79 18.62 -7.22 -23.37
N HIS A 80 18.07 -8.44 -23.40
CA HIS A 80 17.03 -8.89 -22.48
C HIS A 80 17.50 -8.84 -21.02
N LYS A 81 18.68 -9.41 -20.73
CA LYS A 81 19.24 -9.42 -19.37
C LYS A 81 19.58 -8.01 -18.89
N LEU A 82 20.04 -7.13 -19.79
CA LEU A 82 20.28 -5.73 -19.50
C LEU A 82 18.98 -5.00 -19.14
N LEU A 83 17.94 -5.15 -19.95
CA LEU A 83 16.62 -4.58 -19.68
C LEU A 83 16.08 -5.11 -18.36
N GLN A 84 16.09 -6.42 -18.12
CA GLN A 84 15.58 -7.00 -16.88
C GLN A 84 16.31 -6.47 -15.65
N ARG A 85 17.65 -6.37 -15.71
CA ARG A 85 18.48 -5.90 -14.60
C ARG A 85 18.17 -4.46 -14.19
N HIS A 86 17.86 -3.59 -15.16
CA HIS A 86 17.65 -2.16 -14.90
C HIS A 86 16.17 -1.78 -14.80
N LEU A 87 15.31 -2.38 -15.61
CA LEU A 87 13.88 -2.07 -15.65
C LEU A 87 13.15 -2.56 -14.40
N MET A 88 13.46 -3.76 -13.88
CA MET A 88 12.73 -4.32 -12.74
C MET A 88 12.90 -3.50 -11.45
N PRO A 89 14.11 -3.05 -11.07
CA PRO A 89 14.28 -2.17 -9.93
C PRO A 89 13.54 -0.84 -10.09
N ILE A 90 13.58 -0.24 -11.28
CA ILE A 90 12.90 1.03 -11.57
C ILE A 90 11.38 0.86 -11.44
N LEU A 91 10.80 -0.20 -12.04
CA LEU A 91 9.36 -0.46 -11.91
C LEU A 91 8.94 -0.66 -10.46
N LYS A 92 9.74 -1.39 -9.67
CA LYS A 92 9.47 -1.58 -8.23
C LYS A 92 9.47 -0.25 -7.49
N GLN A 93 10.46 0.60 -7.75
CA GLN A 93 10.56 1.91 -7.12
C GLN A 93 9.34 2.78 -7.48
N LEU A 94 9.00 2.89 -8.76
CA LEU A 94 7.84 3.68 -9.21
C LEU A 94 6.52 3.16 -8.62
N ALA A 95 6.35 1.83 -8.51
CA ALA A 95 5.18 1.23 -7.90
C ALA A 95 5.06 1.58 -6.41
N LEU A 96 6.17 1.52 -5.66
CA LEU A 96 6.20 1.87 -4.24
C LEU A 96 5.94 3.38 -4.02
N GLU A 97 6.55 4.25 -4.84
CA GLU A 97 6.34 5.69 -4.79
C GLU A 97 4.87 6.05 -5.03
N GLN A 98 4.26 5.44 -6.05
CA GLN A 98 2.84 5.65 -6.35
C GLN A 98 1.94 5.13 -5.22
N PHE A 99 2.24 3.95 -4.68
CA PHE A 99 1.48 3.38 -3.56
C PHE A 99 1.53 4.28 -2.33
N ALA A 100 2.72 4.76 -1.95
CA ALA A 100 2.88 5.70 -0.84
C ALA A 100 2.12 7.02 -1.10
N ALA A 101 2.13 7.52 -2.33
CA ALA A 101 1.40 8.73 -2.70
C ALA A 101 -0.12 8.57 -2.56
N ASP A 102 -0.67 7.39 -2.87
CA ASP A 102 -2.11 7.15 -2.78
C ASP A 102 -2.57 6.91 -1.33
N GLN A 103 -1.73 6.29 -0.49
CA GLN A 103 -1.96 6.20 0.97
C GLN A 103 -1.99 7.59 1.62
N ASN A 104 -1.09 8.50 1.20
CA ASN A 104 -1.06 9.87 1.72
C ASN A 104 -2.25 10.75 1.29
N LYS A 105 -2.98 10.38 0.23
CA LYS A 105 -4.21 11.08 -0.19
C LYS A 105 -5.47 10.57 0.50
N SER A 106 -5.40 9.34 1.00
CA SER A 106 -6.54 8.65 1.62
C SER A 106 -6.61 8.88 3.14
N ASN A 107 -5.52 9.39 3.74
CA ASN A 107 -5.42 9.90 5.10
C ASN A 107 -5.62 11.42 5.16
#